data_AF-A0A850JSY8-F1
#
_entry.id   AF-A0A850JSY8-F1
#
_cell.length_a   1.000
_cell.length_b   1.000
_cell.length_c   1.000
_cell.angle_alpha   90.00
_cell.angle_beta   90.00
_cell.angle_gamma   90.00
#
_symmetry.space_group_name_H-M   'P 1'
#
loop_
_entity.id
_entity.type
_entity.pdbx_description
1 polymer ?
#
loop_
_entity_poly.entity_id
_entity_poly.type
_entity_poly.pdbx_seq_one_letter_code
_entity_poly.pdbx_strand_id
1 'polypeptide(L)'
;DVYKVPVDDVLPADGLDAPLPAAGPVDAAVNLHGSGPQSHRLLAALSPDRLLAFACAAAQHAGGPAWDPGEHEVARWCRLVAAYGFDADPGDLDLPAPAAASPAPGAVVVHPPSLIHI
;
A
#
# COMPACT_ATOMS: atom_id res chain seq x y z
N ASP A 1 -15.63 10.41 -8.85
CA ASP A 1 -14.42 10.23 -9.68
C ASP A 1 -13.34 9.56 -8.83
N VAL A 2 -13.12 8.27 -9.06
CA VAL A 2 -12.08 7.47 -8.37
C VAL A 2 -10.78 7.66 -9.14
N TYR A 3 -9.73 8.15 -8.48
CA TYR A 3 -8.44 8.41 -9.11
C TYR A 3 -7.56 7.17 -9.01
N LYS A 4 -7.39 6.45 -10.12
CA LYS A 4 -6.39 5.38 -10.20
C LYS A 4 -5.00 6.00 -10.30
N VAL A 5 -4.25 6.05 -9.20
CA VAL A 5 -2.85 6.48 -9.21
C VAL A 5 -1.99 5.29 -9.67
N PRO A 6 -1.32 5.36 -10.83
CA PRO A 6 -0.39 4.32 -11.25
C PRO A 6 0.81 4.27 -10.32
N VAL A 7 1.37 3.07 -10.11
CA VAL A 7 2.72 2.94 -9.56
C VAL A 7 3.67 3.28 -10.70
N ASP A 8 4.32 4.44 -10.60
CA ASP A 8 5.25 4.90 -11.63
C ASP A 8 6.59 4.17 -11.56
N ASP A 9 7.05 3.84 -10.35
CA ASP A 9 8.32 3.16 -10.10
C ASP A 9 8.23 2.13 -8.97
N VAL A 10 8.99 1.04 -9.10
CA VAL A 10 9.19 0.04 -8.04
C VAL A 10 10.65 0.10 -7.61
N LEU A 11 10.89 0.60 -6.40
CA LEU A 11 12.22 0.65 -5.80
C LEU A 11 12.50 -0.66 -5.06
N PRO A 12 13.66 -1.31 -5.28
CA PRO A 12 14.02 -2.51 -4.55
C PRO A 12 14.24 -2.19 -3.07
N ALA A 13 13.65 -3.00 -2.19
CA ALA A 13 13.83 -2.95 -0.75
C ALA A 13 14.32 -4.31 -0.24
N ASP A 14 15.51 -4.33 0.38
CA ASP A 14 16.11 -5.54 0.96
C ASP A 14 15.60 -5.74 2.39
N GLY A 15 14.33 -6.13 2.52
CA GLY A 15 13.68 -6.35 3.81
C GLY A 15 13.45 -5.05 4.59
N LEU A 16 13.37 -5.16 5.92
CA LEU A 16 13.09 -4.02 6.81
C LEU A 16 14.30 -3.50 7.58
N ASP A 17 15.46 -4.15 7.41
CA ASP A 17 16.67 -3.86 8.19
C ASP A 17 17.61 -2.87 7.49
N ALA A 18 17.34 -2.56 6.22
CA ALA A 18 18.06 -1.58 5.43
C ALA A 18 17.22 -0.33 5.18
N PRO A 19 17.84 0.87 5.09
CA PRO A 19 17.15 2.07 4.65
C PRO A 19 16.56 1.90 3.24
N LEU A 20 15.40 2.51 3.02
CA LEU A 20 14.83 2.60 1.67
C LEU A 20 15.71 3.49 0.78
N PRO A 21 15.79 3.20 -0.54
CA PRO A 21 16.46 4.10 -1.48
C PRO A 21 15.85 5.51 -1.41
N ALA A 22 16.69 6.54 -1.57
CA ALA A 22 16.22 7.92 -1.56
C ALA A 22 15.30 8.18 -2.77
N ALA A 23 14.06 8.60 -2.50
CA ALA A 23 13.05 8.88 -3.52
C ALA A 23 12.74 10.38 -3.68
N GLY A 24 13.51 11.27 -3.03
CA GLY A 24 13.16 12.68 -2.88
C GLY A 24 12.14 12.91 -1.76
N PRO A 25 11.50 14.10 -1.70
CA PRO A 25 10.40 14.37 -0.76
C PRO A 25 9.25 13.38 -0.94
N VAL A 26 8.64 12.94 0.16
CA VAL A 26 7.53 11.99 0.16
C VAL A 26 6.31 12.65 0.76
N ASP A 27 5.24 12.86 -0.01
CA ASP A 27 4.02 13.47 0.53
C ASP A 27 3.22 12.47 1.39
N ALA A 28 3.15 11.21 0.95
CA ALA A 28 2.44 10.16 1.64
C ALA A 28 3.19 8.83 1.60
N ALA A 29 3.22 8.13 2.72
CA ALA A 29 3.73 6.77 2.85
C ALA A 29 2.61 5.84 3.33
N VAL A 30 2.44 4.67 2.69
CA VAL A 30 1.42 3.69 3.04
C VAL A 30 2.08 2.39 3.50
N ASN A 31 1.78 1.94 4.71
CA ASN A 31 2.34 0.70 5.27
C ASN A 31 1.46 -0.51 4.95
N LEU A 32 1.77 -1.21 3.86
CA LEU A 32 1.10 -2.45 3.44
C LEU A 32 1.86 -3.72 3.87
N HIS A 33 2.86 -3.60 4.75
CA HIS A 33 3.67 -4.74 5.21
C HIS A 33 3.07 -5.46 6.43
N GLY A 34 2.40 -4.71 7.32
CA GLY A 34 1.84 -5.21 8.56
C GLY A 34 1.85 -4.16 9.69
N SER A 35 1.58 -4.58 10.93
CA SER A 35 1.51 -3.69 12.11
C SER A 35 2.80 -3.59 12.93
N GLY A 36 3.89 -4.22 12.46
CA GLY A 36 5.17 -4.28 13.17
C GLY A 36 5.91 -2.93 13.22
N PRO A 37 6.67 -2.64 14.29
CA PRO A 37 7.35 -1.36 14.44
C PRO A 37 8.48 -1.12 13.44
N GLN A 38 9.10 -2.17 12.87
CA GLN A 38 10.16 -1.99 11.88
C GLN A 38 9.67 -1.27 10.63
N SER A 39 8.58 -1.72 10.01
CA SER A 39 8.03 -1.09 8.80
C SER A 39 7.53 0.34 9.06
N HIS A 40 6.97 0.59 10.24
CA HIS A 40 6.54 1.93 10.65
C HIS A 40 7.72 2.90 10.74
N ARG A 41 8.79 2.52 11.43
CA ARG A 41 9.97 3.37 11.58
C ARG A 41 10.67 3.59 10.24
N LEU A 42 10.73 2.55 9.40
CA LEU A 42 11.33 2.65 8.08
C LEU A 42 10.62 3.69 7.20
N LEU A 43 9.29 3.68 7.18
CA LEU A 43 8.51 4.68 6.44
C LEU A 43 8.53 6.06 7.11
N ALA A 44 8.47 6.14 8.44
CA ALA A 44 8.56 7.40 9.17
C ALA A 44 9.92 8.10 8.97
N ALA A 45 11.00 7.36 8.73
CA ALA A 45 12.32 7.92 8.43
C ALA A 45 12.36 8.71 7.11
N LEU A 46 11.41 8.46 6.20
CA LEU A 46 11.23 9.26 4.98
C LEU A 46 10.64 10.65 5.27
N SER A 47 10.21 10.91 6.52
CA SER A 47 9.55 12.14 6.96
C SER A 47 8.37 12.55 6.07
N PRO A 48 7.40 11.65 5.84
CA PRO A 48 6.27 11.98 4.98
C PRO A 48 5.29 12.94 5.65
N ASP A 49 4.57 13.74 4.86
CA ASP A 49 3.48 14.58 5.41
C ASP A 49 2.35 13.72 5.99
N ARG A 50 2.10 12.54 5.39
CA ARG A 50 1.13 11.56 5.90
C ARG A 50 1.67 10.14 5.91
N LEU A 51 1.51 9.47 7.05
CA LEU A 51 1.76 8.03 7.18
C LEU A 51 0.43 7.28 7.37
N LEU A 52 0.05 6.51 6.37
CA LEU A 52 -1.13 5.64 6.40
C LEU A 52 -0.71 4.25 6.89
N ALA A 53 -0.95 3.98 8.17
CA ALA A 53 -0.61 2.70 8.77
C ALA A 53 -1.59 2.33 9.88
N PHE A 54 -1.61 1.05 10.26
CA PHE A 54 -2.29 0.58 11.48
C PHE A 54 -1.63 1.15 12.73
N ALA A 55 -2.38 1.27 13.83
CA ALA A 55 -1.81 1.71 15.10
C ALA A 55 -0.64 0.80 15.55
N CYS A 56 0.47 1.42 15.92
CA CYS A 56 1.68 0.79 16.42
C CYS A 56 2.31 1.65 17.54
N ALA A 57 1.96 1.36 18.79
CA ALA A 57 2.49 2.09 19.95
C ALA A 57 4.02 2.01 20.06
N ALA A 58 4.62 0.87 19.72
CA ALA A 58 6.07 0.67 19.73
C ALA A 58 6.82 1.53 18.70
N ALA A 59 6.12 2.06 17.70
CA ALA A 59 6.63 3.02 16.73
C ALA A 59 6.03 4.43 16.91
N GLN A 60 5.35 4.69 18.03
CA GLN A 60 4.71 5.97 18.35
C GLN A 60 3.65 6.41 17.31
N HIS A 61 3.04 5.46 16.60
CA HIS A 61 1.97 5.73 15.64
C HIS A 61 0.62 5.31 16.21
N ALA A 62 -0.14 6.23 16.80
CA ALA A 62 -1.44 5.92 17.42
C ALA A 62 -2.66 6.31 16.57
N GLY A 63 -2.46 7.01 15.45
CA GLY A 63 -3.55 7.58 14.64
C GLY A 63 -4.25 6.59 13.71
N GLY A 64 -3.70 5.38 13.54
CA GLY A 64 -4.26 4.36 12.66
C GLY A 64 -5.36 3.51 13.28
N PRO A 65 -6.12 2.76 12.47
CA PRO A 65 -7.02 1.73 12.97
C PRO A 65 -6.24 0.61 13.69
N ALA A 66 -6.89 -0.15 14.56
CA ALA A 66 -6.27 -1.29 15.24
C ALA A 66 -6.01 -2.46 14.27
N TRP A 67 -4.90 -3.17 14.46
CA TRP A 67 -4.60 -4.40 13.72
C TRP A 67 -5.45 -5.57 14.24
N ASP A 68 -6.05 -6.33 13.33
CA ASP A 68 -6.74 -7.58 13.63
C ASP A 68 -6.12 -8.74 12.81
N PRO A 69 -5.47 -9.72 13.46
CA PRO A 69 -4.88 -10.86 12.76
C PRO A 69 -5.92 -11.84 12.22
N GLY A 70 -7.15 -11.84 12.75
CA GLY A 70 -8.26 -12.70 12.28
C GLY A 70 -9.02 -12.12 11.08
N GLU A 71 -8.80 -10.85 10.76
CA GLU A 71 -9.45 -10.17 9.65
C GLU A 71 -8.96 -10.69 8.28
N HIS A 72 -9.86 -10.80 7.31
CA HIS A 72 -9.49 -11.13 5.93
C HIS A 72 -8.58 -10.05 5.35
N GLU A 73 -7.54 -10.42 4.61
CA GLU A 73 -6.54 -9.46 4.13
C GLU A 73 -7.13 -8.31 3.32
N VAL A 74 -8.05 -8.61 2.39
CA VAL A 74 -8.71 -7.57 1.57
C VAL A 74 -9.48 -6.60 2.45
N ALA A 75 -10.31 -7.11 3.38
CA ALA A 75 -11.07 -6.28 4.29
C ALA A 75 -10.16 -5.42 5.19
N ARG A 76 -9.05 -6.01 5.66
CA ARG A 76 -8.04 -5.32 6.47
C ARG A 76 -7.49 -4.10 5.73
N TRP A 77 -7.07 -4.27 4.49
CA TRP A 77 -6.48 -3.17 3.74
C TRP A 77 -7.50 -2.13 3.27
N CYS A 78 -8.72 -2.54 2.89
CA CYS A 78 -9.83 -1.62 2.64
C CYS A 78 -10.14 -0.77 3.88
N ARG A 79 -10.20 -1.39 5.06
CA ARG A 79 -10.42 -0.69 6.34
C ARG A 79 -9.29 0.28 6.66
N LEU A 80 -8.04 -0.07 6.34
CA LEU A 80 -6.91 0.83 6.51
C LEU A 80 -7.12 2.11 5.71
N VAL A 81 -7.32 2.01 4.40
CA VAL A 81 -7.43 3.21 3.55
C VAL A 81 -8.71 4.00 3.83
N ALA A 82 -9.83 3.33 4.14
CA ALA A 82 -11.07 3.98 4.56
C ALA A 82 -10.91 4.82 5.83
N ALA A 83 -10.08 4.37 6.78
CA ALA A 83 -9.77 5.15 7.98
C ALA A 83 -9.06 6.48 7.69
N TYR A 84 -8.46 6.63 6.49
CA TYR A 84 -7.82 7.87 6.03
C TYR A 84 -8.64 8.61 4.97
N GLY A 85 -9.89 8.21 4.76
CA GLY A 85 -10.86 8.93 3.92
C GLY A 85 -10.90 8.51 2.44
N PHE A 86 -10.31 7.36 2.09
CA PHE A 86 -10.39 6.81 0.73
C PHE A 86 -11.52 5.78 0.62
N ASP A 87 -12.27 5.82 -0.48
CA ASP A 87 -13.30 4.82 -0.74
C ASP A 87 -12.63 3.51 -1.18
N ALA A 88 -12.90 2.42 -0.49
CA ALA A 88 -12.36 1.10 -0.83
C ALA A 88 -13.45 0.03 -0.78
N ASP A 89 -13.67 -0.62 -1.91
CA ASP A 89 -14.61 -1.72 -2.05
C ASP A 89 -13.82 -3.04 -2.19
N PRO A 90 -13.96 -4.00 -1.24
CA PRO A 90 -13.31 -5.31 -1.34
C PRO A 90 -13.81 -6.15 -2.54
N GLY A 91 -14.93 -5.79 -3.15
CA GLY A 91 -15.48 -6.41 -4.36
C GLY A 91 -14.97 -5.79 -5.67
N ASP A 92 -14.24 -4.68 -5.61
CA ASP A 92 -13.67 -4.02 -6.79
C ASP A 92 -12.38 -4.71 -7.23
N LEU A 93 -12.56 -5.88 -7.84
CA LEU A 93 -11.50 -6.75 -8.34
C LEU A 93 -11.33 -6.65 -9.86
N ASP A 94 -12.03 -5.72 -10.49
CA ASP A 94 -12.06 -5.59 -11.94
C ASP A 94 -10.77 -4.91 -12.45
N LEU A 95 -10.00 -5.69 -13.19
CA LEU A 95 -8.89 -5.16 -13.97
C LEU A 95 -9.42 -4.69 -15.32
N PRO A 96 -9.29 -3.39 -15.68
CA PRO A 96 -9.66 -2.95 -17.01
C PRO A 96 -8.83 -3.70 -18.05
N ALA A 97 -9.48 -4.10 -19.14
CA ALA A 97 -8.78 -4.70 -20.25
C ALA A 97 -7.67 -3.75 -20.75
N PRO A 98 -6.44 -4.25 -21.01
CA PRO A 98 -5.38 -3.42 -21.56
C PRO A 98 -5.83 -2.76 -22.88
N ALA A 99 -5.55 -1.47 -23.05
CA ALA A 99 -5.92 -0.73 -24.26
C ALA A 99 -5.18 -1.21 -25.52
N ALA A 100 -4.06 -1.91 -25.35
CA ALA A 100 -3.27 -2.50 -26.42
C ALA A 100 -3.13 -4.01 -26.23
N ALA A 101 -3.10 -4.75 -27.33
CA ALA A 101 -2.80 -6.17 -27.31
C ALA A 101 -1.39 -6.42 -26.76
N SER A 102 -1.22 -7.52 -26.03
CA SER A 102 0.10 -7.96 -25.58
C SER A 102 1.05 -8.12 -26.78
N PRO A 103 2.29 -7.60 -26.72
CA PRO A 103 3.29 -7.84 -27.76
C PRO A 103 3.78 -9.30 -27.81
N ALA A 104 3.37 -10.13 -26.84
CA ALA A 104 3.65 -11.56 -26.77
C ALA A 104 2.35 -12.38 -26.96
N PRO A 105 2.05 -12.84 -28.19
CA PRO A 105 0.86 -13.66 -28.47
C PRO A 105 0.85 -14.96 -27.65
N GLY A 106 -0.28 -15.27 -27.03
CA GLY A 106 -0.46 -16.47 -26.20
C GLY A 106 0.08 -16.36 -24.76
N ALA A 107 0.66 -15.22 -24.37
CA ALA A 107 1.07 -14.98 -23.00
C ALA A 107 -0.12 -14.63 -22.09
N VAL A 108 -0.03 -15.02 -20.81
CA VAL A 108 -0.95 -14.61 -19.74
C VAL A 108 -0.24 -13.57 -18.88
N VAL A 109 -0.89 -12.43 -18.64
CA VAL A 109 -0.41 -11.42 -17.69
C VAL A 109 -0.93 -11.79 -16.31
N VAL A 110 -0.02 -12.05 -15.37
CA VAL A 110 -0.35 -12.17 -13.95
C VAL A 110 -0.03 -10.84 -13.31
N HIS A 111 -1.06 -10.11 -12.89
CA HIS A 111 -0.87 -8.93 -12.06
C HIS A 111 -0.69 -9.38 -10.61
N PRO A 112 0.45 -9.10 -9.95
CA PRO A 112 0.56 -9.38 -8.52
C PRO A 112 -0.52 -8.59 -7.76
N PRO A 113 -1.20 -9.17 -6.76
CA PRO A 113 -2.25 -8.48 -6.05
C PRO A 113 -1.64 -7.33 -5.23
N SER A 114 -1.84 -6.10 -5.69
CA SER A 114 -1.61 -4.88 -4.90
C SER A 114 -2.79 -3.90 -4.98
N LEU A 115 -3.92 -4.33 -5.57
CA LEU A 115 -5.05 -3.44 -5.84
C LEU A 115 -5.86 -3.14 -4.58
N ILE A 116 -5.76 -1.89 -4.16
CA ILE A 116 -6.77 -1.18 -3.41
C ILE A 116 -7.09 0.05 -4.27
N HIS A 117 -8.33 0.18 -4.72
CA HIS A 117 -8.78 1.44 -5.30
C HIS A 117 -8.90 2.46 -4.16
N ILE A 118 -8.32 3.64 -4.35
CA ILE A 118 -8.31 4.77 -3.41
C ILE A 118 -8.88 6.02 -4.08
#